data_AF-A0A0R3W3G9-F1
#
_entry.id   AF-A0A0R3W3G9-F1
#
_cell.length_a   1.000
_cell.length_b   1.000
_cell.length_c   1.000
_cell.angle_alpha   90.00
_cell.angle_beta   90.00
_cell.angle_gamma   90.00
#
_symmetry.space_group_name_H-M   'P 1'
#
loop_
_entity.id
_entity.type
_entity.pdbx_description
1 polymer ?
#
loop_
_entity_poly.entity_id
_entity_poly.type
_entity_poly.pdbx_seq_one_letter_code
_entity_poly.pdbx_strand_id
1 'polypeptide(L)'
;MSGFNSGPAGTSVLPSELSSAKIRELMENAQRTIAERKQSLGLEAIPAKPQLIPQGLIADPETAERARRAAELQARIASRFDSIVKRTEPSPLPQEDPVRKEREQMRNLIFDEHGKTIDALTGEEIRIPQRTPTLRANVRAQKSHIVKEPADGASTNNALRALAASRYFDPRLSLKGTARPKRVLSFYEPGKFIKIGQRLRTKAQLERLQESVAQAAKRTGIASAAKLATIQPKRHVDETSVPDLEWWDAYILKDGITNYGASDDSDVGKLINESWITDLIEHPIKIRAPTDLNKPPEIPLLLTKKERKKLRRQNRQEAQKERQERVRLGLEKPPEPKVKLANLMRVLGSEAVQDPSKVEAYVRKQMESRKKAHEAANASRKLTKEQARFKRIRKIREDTSVRTHVAVYRVRDLTNPAHRFKVETNANQLFMTGLVAMHSDCNVVIVEGGPKQQRRFKRLMLHRIKWLENKRGVVDSEVANSIHAPCTLVWEGTVKQRAFENMQVKVCPTELFARELFRKRDVEHYWDMAYSGAVMESVGDAVD
;
A
#
# COMPACT_ATOMS: atom_id res chain seq x y z
N MET A 1 -45.10 53.22 32.48
CA MET A 1 -44.15 52.76 33.51
C MET A 1 -42.92 52.26 32.75
N SER A 2 -41.91 53.13 32.55
CA SER A 2 -40.66 53.22 33.33
C SER A 2 -39.76 52.00 33.12
N GLY A 3 -38.53 52.07 32.59
CA GLY A 3 -37.66 53.19 32.26
C GLY A 3 -36.37 52.69 31.57
N PHE A 4 -35.62 53.65 31.05
CA PHE A 4 -34.28 53.59 30.43
C PHE A 4 -33.17 53.14 31.40
N ASN A 5 -32.15 52.40 30.92
CA ASN A 5 -30.70 52.68 31.09
C ASN A 5 -29.88 51.60 30.35
N SER A 6 -29.15 51.93 29.27
CA SER A 6 -27.74 52.37 29.21
C SER A 6 -26.72 51.30 29.67
N GLY A 7 -25.83 50.90 28.74
CA GLY A 7 -24.81 49.86 28.98
C GLY A 7 -23.56 50.39 29.72
N PRO A 8 -22.44 49.64 29.66
CA PRO A 8 -21.17 50.32 29.50
C PRO A 8 -20.28 49.76 28.38
N ALA A 9 -19.65 50.74 27.74
CA ALA A 9 -18.36 50.80 27.05
C ALA A 9 -17.44 49.55 27.05
N GLY A 10 -16.81 49.35 25.90
CA GLY A 10 -15.69 48.44 25.74
C GLY A 10 -14.44 48.87 26.48
N THR A 11 -13.68 47.88 26.93
CA THR A 11 -12.27 48.00 27.31
C THR A 11 -11.42 47.30 26.26
N SER A 12 -10.61 48.09 25.56
CA SER A 12 -9.46 47.63 24.79
C SER A 12 -8.44 47.00 25.74
N VAL A 13 -8.03 45.76 25.49
CA VAL A 13 -6.91 45.14 26.20
C VAL A 13 -5.85 44.74 25.17
N LEU A 14 -4.71 45.44 25.24
CA LEU A 14 -3.44 45.07 24.61
C LEU A 14 -2.93 43.73 25.19
N PRO A 15 -2.06 42.99 24.48
CA PRO A 15 -1.71 41.62 24.85
C PRO A 15 -0.82 41.59 26.09
N SER A 16 -1.43 41.40 27.26
CA SER A 16 -0.73 41.11 28.51
C SER A 16 -0.53 39.60 28.65
N GLU A 17 0.69 39.23 29.03
CA GLU A 17 1.17 37.88 29.28
C GLU A 17 0.14 37.00 30.01
N LEU A 18 -0.19 35.86 29.40
CA LEU A 18 -1.07 34.87 29.99
C LEU A 18 -0.41 34.32 31.27
N SER A 19 -0.95 34.70 32.43
CA SER A 19 -0.54 34.17 33.73
C SER A 19 -0.51 32.63 33.71
N SER A 20 0.53 32.05 34.31
CA SER A 20 0.75 30.60 34.38
C SER A 20 -0.44 29.82 34.96
N ALA A 21 -1.23 30.46 35.83
CA ALA A 21 -2.47 29.90 36.36
C ALA A 21 -3.56 29.75 35.30
N LYS A 22 -3.69 30.73 34.39
CA LYS A 22 -4.65 30.70 33.28
C LYS A 22 -4.28 29.63 32.24
N ILE A 23 -2.99 29.40 32.02
CA ILE A 23 -2.49 28.36 31.11
C ILE A 23 -2.73 26.96 31.70
N ARG A 24 -2.55 26.79 33.02
CA ARG A 24 -2.89 25.52 33.71
C ARG A 24 -4.38 25.22 33.64
N GLU A 25 -5.23 26.21 33.88
CA GLU A 25 -6.69 26.08 33.76
C GLU A 25 -7.11 25.69 32.32
N LEU A 26 -6.48 26.29 31.31
CA LEU A 26 -6.74 25.97 29.90
C LEU A 26 -6.25 24.57 29.51
N MET A 27 -5.10 24.12 30.04
CA MET A 27 -4.58 22.78 29.81
C MET A 27 -5.41 21.70 30.52
N GLU A 28 -5.91 21.98 31.73
CA GLU A 28 -6.76 21.04 32.47
C GLU A 28 -8.12 20.87 31.79
N ASN A 29 -8.71 21.95 31.30
CA ASN A 29 -9.93 21.89 30.49
C ASN A 29 -9.72 21.19 29.13
N ALA A 30 -8.54 21.36 28.51
CA ALA A 30 -8.17 20.61 27.31
C ALA A 30 -8.00 19.11 27.59
N GLN A 31 -7.45 18.73 28.75
CA GLN A 31 -7.30 17.33 29.15
C GLN A 31 -8.65 16.67 29.46
N ARG A 32 -9.57 17.38 30.13
CA ARG A 32 -10.93 16.87 30.39
C ARG A 32 -11.72 16.65 29.10
N THR A 33 -11.68 17.60 28.18
CA THR A 33 -12.36 17.46 26.88
C THR A 33 -11.76 16.34 26.02
N ILE A 34 -10.46 16.07 26.12
CA ILE A 34 -9.83 14.92 25.45
C ILE A 34 -10.24 13.59 26.12
N ALA A 35 -10.38 13.56 27.45
CA ALA A 35 -10.83 12.37 28.19
C ALA A 35 -12.28 12.01 27.86
N GLU A 36 -13.20 12.98 27.85
CA GLU A 36 -14.60 12.79 27.44
C GLU A 36 -14.71 12.36 25.97
N ARG A 37 -13.83 12.88 25.11
CA ARG A 37 -13.77 12.48 23.70
C ARG A 37 -13.20 11.08 23.50
N LYS A 38 -12.31 10.61 24.39
CA LYS A 38 -11.83 9.22 24.41
C LYS A 38 -12.88 8.24 24.91
N GLN A 39 -13.68 8.63 25.91
CA GLN A 39 -14.81 7.82 26.39
C GLN A 39 -15.94 7.71 25.35
N SER A 40 -16.30 8.81 24.67
CA SER A 40 -17.32 8.79 23.61
C SER A 40 -16.88 8.03 22.34
N LEU A 41 -15.58 7.81 22.15
CA LEU A 41 -15.03 6.98 21.08
C LEU A 41 -14.82 5.51 21.47
N GLY A 42 -15.21 5.10 22.69
CA GLY A 42 -15.19 3.69 23.11
C GLY A 42 -13.79 3.06 23.18
N LEU A 43 -12.74 3.87 23.32
CA LEU A 43 -11.36 3.38 23.44
C LEU A 43 -10.98 3.25 24.92
N GLU A 44 -11.56 2.25 25.60
CA GLU A 44 -10.97 1.74 26.83
C GLU A 44 -9.76 0.87 26.51
N ALA A 45 -8.75 0.96 27.37
CA ALA A 45 -7.48 0.26 27.25
C ALA A 45 -7.69 -1.25 27.23
N ILE A 46 -7.44 -1.87 26.07
CA ILE A 46 -7.35 -3.32 25.94
C ILE A 46 -6.09 -3.76 26.70
N PRO A 47 -6.18 -4.56 27.77
CA PRO A 47 -5.00 -5.17 28.38
C PRO A 47 -4.39 -6.13 27.35
N ALA A 48 -3.09 -5.95 27.08
CA ALA A 48 -2.33 -6.85 26.22
C ALA A 48 -2.34 -8.26 26.82
N LYS A 49 -3.18 -9.15 26.27
CA LYS A 49 -3.08 -10.59 26.54
C LYS A 49 -1.82 -11.13 25.85
N PRO A 50 -0.91 -11.81 26.57
CA PRO A 50 0.18 -12.52 25.92
C PRO A 50 -0.40 -13.69 25.12
N GLN A 51 -0.14 -13.72 23.81
CA GLN A 51 -0.45 -14.89 23.00
C GLN A 51 0.50 -16.03 23.39
N LEU A 52 -0.04 -17.04 24.09
CA LEU A 52 0.56 -18.37 24.12
C LEU A 52 0.52 -18.96 22.70
N ILE A 53 1.68 -19.35 22.19
CA ILE A 53 1.81 -20.18 20.99
C ILE A 53 1.59 -21.63 21.44
N PRO A 54 0.62 -22.37 20.88
CA PRO A 54 0.49 -23.80 21.15
C PRO A 54 1.71 -24.55 20.62
N GLN A 55 2.32 -25.33 21.49
CA GLN A 55 3.45 -26.20 21.23
C GLN A 55 2.96 -27.39 20.37
N GLY A 56 3.49 -27.53 19.16
CA GLY A 56 3.31 -28.75 18.35
C GLY A 56 2.84 -28.52 16.93
N LEU A 57 3.70 -27.96 16.07
CA LEU A 57 3.71 -28.24 14.63
C LEU A 57 5.09 -27.88 14.08
N ILE A 58 5.64 -28.80 13.29
CA ILE A 58 7.00 -28.79 12.74
C ILE A 58 7.22 -27.49 11.94
N ALA A 59 8.24 -26.71 12.33
CA ALA A 59 8.50 -25.39 11.76
C ALA A 59 9.28 -25.47 10.45
N ASP A 60 8.75 -24.85 9.39
CA ASP A 60 9.47 -24.60 8.13
C ASP A 60 10.72 -23.74 8.36
N PRO A 61 11.88 -24.08 7.75
CA PRO A 61 13.16 -23.40 7.99
C PRO A 61 13.14 -21.89 7.64
N GLU A 62 12.30 -21.47 6.69
CA GLU A 62 12.15 -20.05 6.34
C GLU A 62 11.44 -19.23 7.42
N THR A 63 10.51 -19.82 8.16
CA THR A 63 9.75 -19.12 9.20
C THR A 63 10.61 -18.87 10.43
N ALA A 64 11.49 -19.82 10.77
CA ALA A 64 12.50 -19.69 11.79
C ALA A 64 13.58 -18.63 11.42
N GLU A 65 14.00 -18.56 10.15
CA GLU A 65 14.92 -17.50 9.69
C GLU A 65 14.29 -16.11 9.72
N ARG A 66 13.01 -15.98 9.33
CA ARG A 66 12.29 -14.70 9.40
C ARG A 66 12.09 -14.23 10.83
N ALA A 67 11.78 -15.14 11.76
CA ALA A 67 11.69 -14.83 13.19
C ALA A 67 13.06 -14.38 13.75
N ARG A 68 14.16 -15.04 13.36
CA ARG A 68 15.52 -14.63 13.74
C ARG A 68 15.90 -13.26 13.19
N ARG A 69 15.64 -12.99 11.91
CA ARG A 69 15.90 -11.66 11.30
C ARG A 69 15.03 -10.56 11.93
N ALA A 70 13.78 -10.85 12.29
CA ALA A 70 12.91 -9.90 12.97
C ALA A 70 13.40 -9.60 14.39
N ALA A 71 13.83 -10.61 15.14
CA ALA A 71 14.42 -10.44 16.47
C ALA A 71 15.74 -9.66 16.43
N GLU A 72 16.60 -9.91 15.45
CA GLU A 72 17.85 -9.16 15.24
C GLU A 72 17.58 -7.68 14.91
N LEU A 73 16.57 -7.39 14.09
CA LEU A 73 16.17 -6.02 13.75
C LEU A 73 15.59 -5.28 14.95
N GLN A 74 14.78 -5.96 15.77
CA GLN A 74 14.28 -5.41 17.04
C GLN A 74 15.40 -5.16 18.05
N ALA A 75 16.37 -6.07 18.19
CA ALA A 75 17.56 -5.87 19.04
C ALA A 75 18.43 -4.70 18.55
N ARG A 76 18.52 -4.50 17.23
CA ARG A 76 19.24 -3.38 16.62
C ARG A 76 18.53 -2.03 16.84
N ILE A 77 17.19 -2.03 16.90
CA ILE A 77 16.40 -0.84 17.25
C ILE A 77 16.53 -0.54 18.73
N ALA A 78 16.48 -1.56 19.60
CA ALA A 78 16.65 -1.40 21.04
C ALA A 78 18.04 -0.85 21.41
N SER A 79 19.12 -1.37 20.81
CA SER A 79 20.48 -0.85 21.03
C SER A 79 20.71 0.57 20.49
N ARG A 80 20.03 0.93 19.38
CA ARG A 80 20.00 2.32 18.86
C ARG A 80 19.24 3.27 19.79
N PHE A 81 18.19 2.81 20.44
CA PHE A 81 17.44 3.62 21.41
C PHE A 81 18.22 3.80 22.72
N ASP A 82 18.85 2.74 23.22
CA ASP A 82 19.62 2.78 24.47
C ASP A 82 20.89 3.67 24.37
N SER A 83 21.45 3.80 23.16
CA SER A 83 22.56 4.72 22.89
C SER A 83 22.15 6.20 22.75
N ILE A 84 20.86 6.49 22.52
CA ILE A 84 20.34 7.86 22.41
C ILE A 84 19.90 8.40 23.78
N VAL A 85 19.48 7.53 24.71
CA VAL A 85 19.00 7.94 26.05
C VAL A 85 20.13 8.29 27.03
N LYS A 86 21.39 7.91 26.77
CA LYS A 86 22.56 8.20 27.66
C LYS A 86 23.31 9.51 27.37
N ARG A 87 22.65 10.54 26.83
CA ARG A 87 23.25 11.88 26.64
C ARG A 87 22.36 12.98 27.18
N THR A 88 22.15 13.02 28.49
CA THR A 88 21.81 14.22 29.28
C THR A 88 21.77 13.86 30.77
N GLU A 89 22.67 14.44 31.55
CA GLU A 89 22.68 14.52 33.03
C GLU A 89 22.05 15.86 33.45
N PRO A 90 21.36 15.98 34.62
CA PRO A 90 22.06 15.99 35.91
C PRO A 90 21.36 15.32 37.15
N SER A 91 22.19 14.62 37.96
CA SER A 91 22.28 14.57 39.46
C SER A 91 21.26 13.76 40.31
N PRO A 92 21.62 13.31 41.55
CA PRO A 92 21.76 11.86 41.84
C PRO A 92 20.99 11.35 43.09
N LEU A 93 20.54 10.09 43.03
CA LEU A 93 20.19 9.25 44.19
C LEU A 93 20.66 7.80 43.92
N PRO A 94 21.04 7.03 44.97
CA PRO A 94 22.07 6.00 44.87
C PRO A 94 21.60 4.70 44.21
N GLN A 95 22.39 4.21 43.24
CA GLN A 95 22.28 2.86 42.66
C GLN A 95 23.19 1.89 43.42
N GLU A 96 22.71 0.67 43.63
CA GLU A 96 23.41 -0.41 44.35
C GLU A 96 24.64 -0.93 43.59
N ASP A 97 25.72 -1.15 44.35
CA ASP A 97 27.00 -1.66 43.85
C ASP A 97 26.92 -3.15 43.43
N PRO A 98 27.40 -3.52 42.22
CA PRO A 98 27.44 -4.92 41.75
C PRO A 98 28.42 -5.81 42.54
N VAL A 99 29.22 -5.23 43.44
CA VAL A 99 30.14 -5.95 44.36
C VAL A 99 29.39 -6.57 45.55
N ARG A 100 28.20 -6.05 45.91
CA ARG A 100 27.39 -6.63 47.01
C ARG A 100 26.74 -7.96 46.62
N LYS A 101 26.27 -8.10 45.37
CA LYS A 101 25.69 -9.35 44.85
C LYS A 101 26.68 -10.51 44.82
N GLU A 102 27.93 -10.28 44.43
CA GLU A 102 28.98 -11.31 44.46
C GLU A 102 29.38 -11.68 45.90
N ARG A 103 29.34 -10.73 46.85
CA ARG A 103 29.60 -10.99 48.28
C ARG A 103 28.46 -11.74 48.98
N GLU A 104 27.21 -11.52 48.57
CA GLU A 104 26.05 -12.27 49.09
C GLU A 104 26.02 -13.72 48.60
N GLN A 105 26.41 -13.98 47.34
CA GLN A 105 26.56 -15.34 46.81
C GLN A 105 27.70 -16.15 47.47
N MET A 106 28.77 -15.48 47.90
CA MET A 106 29.87 -16.14 48.61
C MET A 106 29.57 -16.45 50.09
N ARG A 107 28.51 -15.86 50.67
CA ARG A 107 28.15 -16.04 52.08
C ARG A 107 27.31 -17.29 52.35
N ASN A 108 26.77 -17.93 51.32
CA ASN A 108 25.80 -19.03 51.44
C ASN A 108 26.33 -20.39 50.95
N LEU A 109 27.67 -20.56 50.88
CA LEU A 109 28.28 -21.84 50.49
C LEU A 109 28.62 -22.68 51.72
N ILE A 110 28.10 -23.91 51.78
CA ILE A 110 28.39 -24.89 52.84
C ILE A 110 29.16 -26.06 52.23
N PHE A 111 30.08 -26.65 52.99
CA PHE A 111 30.80 -27.87 52.61
C PHE A 111 30.17 -29.07 53.32
N ASP A 112 29.86 -30.12 52.57
CA ASP A 112 29.39 -31.40 53.13
C ASP A 112 30.57 -32.23 53.69
N GLU A 113 30.31 -33.27 54.49
CA GLU A 113 31.32 -34.13 55.16
C GLU A 113 32.30 -34.82 54.19
N HIS A 114 32.00 -34.79 52.88
CA HIS A 114 32.81 -35.32 51.80
C HIS A 114 33.55 -34.25 50.97
N GLY A 115 33.57 -32.99 51.42
CA GLY A 115 34.40 -31.91 50.85
C GLY A 115 33.89 -31.27 49.55
N LYS A 116 32.58 -31.35 49.27
CA LYS A 116 31.94 -30.73 48.10
C LYS A 116 31.19 -29.44 48.47
N THR A 117 31.24 -28.42 47.62
CA THR A 117 30.57 -27.13 47.80
C THR A 117 29.11 -27.15 47.33
N ILE A 118 28.18 -26.93 48.25
CA ILE A 118 26.73 -26.80 48.00
C ILE A 118 26.24 -25.40 48.37
N ASP A 119 25.20 -24.91 47.68
CA ASP A 119 24.50 -23.67 48.03
C ASP A 119 23.45 -23.95 49.12
N ALA A 120 23.49 -23.21 50.21
CA ALA A 120 22.71 -23.45 51.42
C ALA A 120 21.19 -23.32 51.23
N LEU A 121 20.73 -22.62 50.19
CA LEU A 121 19.30 -22.38 49.95
C LEU A 121 18.66 -23.35 48.94
N THR A 122 19.44 -23.84 47.98
CA THR A 122 18.95 -24.64 46.85
C THR A 122 19.44 -26.08 46.88
N GLY A 123 20.45 -26.42 47.70
CA GLY A 123 20.96 -27.78 47.87
C GLY A 123 21.64 -28.36 46.63
N GLU A 124 21.86 -27.55 45.59
CA GLU A 124 22.50 -27.98 44.34
C GLU A 124 24.03 -27.84 44.42
N GLU A 125 24.74 -28.78 43.77
CA GLU A 125 26.20 -28.80 43.73
C GLU A 125 26.74 -27.67 42.84
N ILE A 126 27.40 -26.67 43.44
CA ILE A 126 28.04 -25.58 42.70
C ILE A 126 29.53 -25.89 42.51
N ARG A 127 29.94 -26.02 41.24
CA ARG A 127 31.35 -26.17 40.85
C ARG A 127 32.02 -24.81 40.72
N ILE A 128 32.90 -24.48 41.67
CA ILE A 128 33.73 -23.27 41.60
C ILE A 128 34.74 -23.43 40.45
N PRO A 129 34.73 -22.57 39.41
CA PRO A 129 35.64 -22.71 38.29
C PRO A 129 37.07 -22.33 38.69
N GLN A 130 37.96 -23.32 38.77
CA GLN A 130 39.39 -23.08 38.94
C GLN A 130 39.99 -22.45 37.67
N ARG A 131 40.39 -21.17 37.77
CA ARG A 131 41.15 -20.50 36.72
C ARG A 131 42.60 -21.00 36.72
N THR A 132 42.95 -21.82 35.72
CA THR A 132 44.34 -22.15 35.43
C THR A 132 45.02 -20.99 34.69
N PRO A 133 46.20 -20.50 35.13
CA PRO A 133 46.88 -19.40 34.47
C PRO A 133 47.55 -19.91 33.18
N THR A 134 46.92 -19.72 32.03
CA THR A 134 47.52 -20.06 30.73
C THR A 134 48.40 -18.91 30.20
N LEU A 135 49.63 -19.22 29.82
CA LEU A 135 50.60 -18.31 29.20
C LEU A 135 50.03 -17.59 27.96
N ARG A 136 50.23 -16.27 27.89
CA ARG A 136 49.64 -15.33 26.92
C ARG A 136 49.92 -15.63 25.43
N ALA A 137 50.78 -16.59 25.11
CA ALA A 137 51.14 -16.95 23.73
C ALA A 137 49.98 -17.63 22.97
N ASN A 138 49.20 -18.50 23.62
CA ASN A 138 48.17 -19.31 22.95
C ASN A 138 46.86 -18.54 22.72
N VAL A 139 46.62 -17.46 23.46
CA VAL A 139 45.44 -16.59 23.30
C VAL A 139 45.54 -15.71 22.05
N ARG A 140 46.76 -15.43 21.56
CA ARG A 140 46.99 -14.62 20.35
C ARG A 140 46.67 -15.39 19.07
N ALA A 141 46.95 -16.69 19.04
CA ALA A 141 46.65 -17.57 17.91
C ALA A 141 45.14 -17.79 17.73
N GLN A 142 44.37 -17.96 18.82
CA GLN A 142 42.93 -18.11 18.72
C GLN A 142 42.20 -16.80 18.37
N LYS A 143 42.68 -15.64 18.84
CA LYS A 143 42.11 -14.34 18.46
C LYS A 143 42.40 -13.95 16.99
N SER A 144 43.50 -14.41 16.40
CA SER A 144 43.77 -14.17 14.97
C SER A 144 42.85 -14.95 14.02
N HIS A 145 42.19 -16.03 14.48
CA HIS A 145 41.23 -16.76 13.67
C HIS A 145 39.81 -16.14 13.69
N ILE A 146 39.49 -15.35 14.72
CA ILE A 146 38.13 -14.80 14.91
C ILE A 146 38.03 -13.32 14.50
N VAL A 147 39.14 -12.59 14.38
CA VAL A 147 39.13 -11.17 13.96
C VAL A 147 39.88 -11.00 12.64
N LYS A 148 39.17 -11.22 11.54
CA LYS A 148 39.46 -10.59 10.23
C LYS A 148 38.35 -9.58 9.92
N GLU A 149 38.37 -8.48 10.65
CA GLU A 149 37.89 -7.18 10.17
C GLU A 149 39.08 -6.21 10.15
N PRO A 150 39.14 -5.27 9.19
CA PRO A 150 40.36 -4.51 8.92
C PRO A 150 40.57 -3.41 9.98
N ALA A 151 41.68 -3.48 10.69
CA ALA A 151 42.18 -2.39 11.52
C ALA A 151 42.97 -1.39 10.66
N ASP A 152 42.27 -0.52 9.94
CA ASP A 152 42.84 0.72 9.40
C ASP A 152 42.87 1.76 10.52
N GLY A 153 44.03 1.98 11.13
CA GLY A 153 44.15 3.05 12.15
C GLY A 153 45.53 3.28 12.75
N ALA A 154 46.47 2.33 12.67
CA ALA A 154 47.75 2.44 13.37
C ALA A 154 48.96 2.81 12.48
N SER A 155 48.80 2.92 11.15
CA SER A 155 49.95 3.11 10.23
C SER A 155 50.20 4.57 9.80
N THR A 156 49.36 5.53 10.18
CA THR A 156 49.47 6.92 9.72
C THR A 156 50.51 7.74 10.50
N ASN A 157 50.77 7.40 11.77
CA ASN A 157 51.67 8.19 12.62
C ASN A 157 53.17 7.97 12.32
N ASN A 158 53.57 6.81 11.80
CA ASN A 158 54.97 6.57 11.41
C ASN A 158 55.31 7.18 10.03
N ALA A 159 54.34 7.32 9.12
CA ALA A 159 54.57 7.89 7.80
C ALA A 159 54.77 9.42 7.85
N LEU A 160 54.04 10.13 8.72
CA LEU A 160 54.16 11.59 8.88
C LEU A 160 55.52 12.01 9.46
N ARG A 161 56.08 11.20 10.37
CA ARG A 161 57.38 11.46 10.99
C ARG A 161 58.55 11.27 10.01
N ALA A 162 58.40 10.37 9.02
CA ALA A 162 59.39 10.15 7.97
C ALA A 162 59.33 11.21 6.85
N LEU A 163 58.15 11.77 6.54
CA LEU A 163 58.01 12.85 5.55
C LEU A 163 58.53 14.21 6.06
N ALA A 164 58.46 14.47 7.37
CA ALA A 164 58.95 15.71 7.97
C ALA A 164 60.50 15.86 7.97
N ALA A 165 61.23 14.76 7.74
CA ALA A 165 62.69 14.75 7.62
C ALA A 165 63.18 14.97 6.18
N SER A 166 62.28 15.13 5.20
CA SER A 166 62.63 15.40 3.81
C SER A 166 62.97 16.86 3.58
N ARG A 167 64.08 17.12 2.87
CA ARG A 167 64.60 18.46 2.55
C ARG A 167 63.65 19.33 1.70
N TYR A 168 62.60 18.73 1.14
CA TYR A 168 61.62 19.37 0.25
C TYR A 168 60.20 19.40 0.82
N PHE A 169 60.05 19.21 2.14
CA PHE A 169 58.74 19.25 2.80
C PHE A 169 58.35 20.70 3.15
N ASP A 170 57.24 21.19 2.60
CA ASP A 170 56.68 22.52 2.90
C ASP A 170 55.56 22.42 3.96
N PRO A 171 55.75 22.96 5.18
CA PRO A 171 54.77 22.86 6.27
C PRO A 171 53.45 23.61 6.02
N ARG A 172 53.37 24.47 5.00
CA ARG A 172 52.16 25.28 4.72
C ARG A 172 51.12 24.55 3.89
N LEU A 173 51.47 23.41 3.29
CA LEU A 173 50.59 22.63 2.42
C LEU A 173 50.02 21.42 3.16
N SER A 174 48.72 21.47 3.53
CA SER A 174 48.00 20.31 4.10
C SER A 174 47.63 19.30 3.00
N LEU A 175 48.60 18.50 2.56
CA LEU A 175 48.35 17.41 1.62
C LEU A 175 47.84 16.19 2.38
N LYS A 176 46.52 15.98 2.34
CA LYS A 176 45.87 14.77 2.84
C LYS A 176 46.28 13.59 1.94
N GLY A 177 47.36 12.91 2.29
CA GLY A 177 47.92 11.80 1.51
C GLY A 177 46.88 10.70 1.29
N THR A 178 46.42 10.55 0.04
CA THR A 178 45.60 9.41 -0.37
C THR A 178 46.50 8.19 -0.49
N ALA A 179 46.72 7.49 0.61
CA ALA A 179 47.38 6.18 0.60
C ALA A 179 46.43 5.16 -0.03
N ARG A 180 46.54 4.92 -1.34
CA ARG A 180 45.94 3.71 -1.94
C ARG A 180 46.78 2.50 -1.50
N PRO A 181 46.20 1.49 -0.84
CA PRO A 181 46.95 0.30 -0.47
C PRO A 181 47.45 -0.39 -1.73
N LYS A 182 48.75 -0.73 -1.79
CA LYS A 182 49.31 -1.53 -2.88
C LYS A 182 48.64 -2.90 -2.87
N ARG A 183 48.02 -3.28 -3.98
CA ARG A 183 47.40 -4.60 -4.18
C ARG A 183 48.47 -5.68 -4.03
N VAL A 184 48.38 -6.48 -2.97
CA VAL A 184 49.18 -7.70 -2.80
C VAL A 184 48.55 -8.80 -3.67
N LEU A 185 49.38 -9.53 -4.42
CA LEU A 185 48.94 -10.64 -5.26
C LEU A 185 48.42 -11.77 -4.36
N SER A 186 47.11 -12.06 -4.44
CA SER A 186 46.50 -13.22 -3.82
C SER A 186 46.44 -14.34 -4.85
N PHE A 187 47.37 -15.30 -4.72
CA PHE A 187 47.38 -16.48 -5.57
C PHE A 187 46.27 -17.44 -5.15
N TYR A 188 45.52 -17.95 -6.13
CA TYR A 188 44.52 -18.99 -5.92
C TYR A 188 45.20 -20.36 -5.99
N GLU A 189 44.71 -21.30 -5.19
CA GLU A 189 45.21 -22.68 -5.21
C GLU A 189 45.11 -23.30 -6.62
N PRO A 190 46.15 -24.04 -7.05
CA PRO A 190 46.15 -24.68 -8.36
C PRO A 190 44.94 -25.62 -8.47
N GLY A 191 44.22 -25.52 -9.60
CA GLY A 191 43.03 -26.34 -9.86
C GLY A 191 41.69 -25.75 -9.39
N LYS A 192 41.65 -24.66 -8.61
CA LYS A 192 40.39 -23.99 -8.21
C LYS A 192 39.56 -23.57 -9.43
N PHE A 193 40.19 -22.90 -10.40
CA PHE A 193 39.53 -22.46 -11.62
C PHE A 193 39.26 -23.61 -12.61
N ILE A 194 40.05 -24.69 -12.56
CA ILE A 194 39.80 -25.89 -13.35
C ILE A 194 38.49 -26.54 -12.88
N LYS A 195 38.29 -26.70 -11.56
CA LYS A 195 37.05 -27.21 -10.97
C LYS A 195 35.84 -26.31 -11.27
N ILE A 196 36.00 -24.98 -11.17
CA ILE A 196 34.95 -24.02 -11.53
C ILE A 196 34.61 -24.13 -13.02
N GLY A 197 35.61 -24.25 -13.90
CA GLY A 197 35.41 -24.41 -15.34
C GLY A 197 34.74 -25.74 -15.71
N GLN A 198 35.09 -26.84 -15.05
CA GLN A 198 34.42 -28.14 -15.22
C GLN A 198 32.96 -28.07 -14.75
N ARG A 199 32.68 -27.41 -13.61
CA ARG A 199 31.30 -27.18 -13.14
C ARG A 199 30.48 -26.32 -14.12
N LEU A 200 31.10 -25.31 -14.71
CA LEU A 200 30.44 -24.46 -15.72
C LEU A 200 30.12 -25.26 -16.99
N ARG A 201 31.08 -26.08 -17.47
CA ARG A 201 30.90 -26.94 -18.65
C ARG A 201 29.83 -28.00 -18.44
N THR A 202 29.85 -28.69 -17.30
CA THR A 202 28.82 -29.69 -16.94
C THR A 202 27.44 -29.07 -16.81
N LYS A 203 27.34 -27.87 -16.20
CA LYS A 203 26.08 -27.11 -16.18
C LYS A 203 25.58 -26.78 -17.59
N ALA A 204 26.44 -26.29 -18.47
CA ALA A 204 26.08 -25.98 -19.84
C ALA A 204 25.67 -27.22 -20.66
N GLN A 205 26.30 -28.37 -20.40
CA GLN A 205 25.90 -29.65 -20.99
C GLN A 205 24.52 -30.11 -20.51
N LEU A 206 24.22 -29.95 -19.21
CA LEU A 206 22.90 -30.24 -18.66
C LEU A 206 21.81 -29.32 -19.24
N GLU A 207 22.07 -28.01 -19.36
CA GLU A 207 21.15 -27.07 -20.00
C GLU A 207 20.87 -27.46 -21.47
N ARG A 208 21.90 -27.82 -22.25
CA ARG A 208 21.73 -28.32 -23.62
C ARG A 208 20.95 -29.62 -23.71
N LEU A 209 21.19 -30.55 -22.79
CA LEU A 209 20.44 -31.81 -22.72
C LEU A 209 18.98 -31.53 -22.39
N GLN A 210 18.72 -30.64 -21.43
CA GLN A 210 17.37 -30.21 -21.05
C GLN A 210 16.64 -29.51 -22.20
N GLU A 211 17.32 -28.63 -22.95
CA GLU A 211 16.79 -28.00 -24.17
C GLU A 211 16.48 -29.03 -25.26
N SER A 212 17.38 -30.00 -25.47
CA SER A 212 17.18 -31.09 -26.45
C SER A 212 15.99 -31.97 -26.09
N VAL A 213 15.85 -32.35 -24.81
CA VAL A 213 14.69 -33.11 -24.30
C VAL A 213 13.42 -32.29 -24.43
N ALA A 214 13.44 -30.99 -24.12
CA ALA A 214 12.29 -30.10 -24.29
C ALA A 214 11.89 -29.96 -25.77
N GLN A 215 12.85 -29.86 -26.69
CA GLN A 215 12.58 -29.82 -28.13
C GLN A 215 12.05 -31.16 -28.65
N ALA A 216 12.57 -32.29 -28.17
CA ALA A 216 12.05 -33.62 -28.49
C ALA A 216 10.61 -33.79 -28.01
N ALA A 217 10.30 -33.36 -26.78
CA ALA A 217 8.95 -33.38 -26.21
C ALA A 217 7.96 -32.44 -26.93
N LYS A 218 8.44 -31.32 -27.47
CA LYS A 218 7.65 -30.43 -28.36
C LYS A 218 7.36 -31.11 -29.70
N ARG A 219 8.38 -31.72 -30.33
CA ARG A 219 8.23 -32.42 -31.62
C ARG A 219 7.30 -33.63 -31.54
N THR A 220 7.27 -34.33 -30.41
CA THR A 220 6.39 -35.49 -30.21
C THR A 220 4.95 -35.13 -29.83
N GLY A 221 4.62 -33.84 -29.66
CA GLY A 221 3.27 -33.38 -29.31
C GLY A 221 2.77 -33.82 -27.93
N ILE A 222 3.59 -34.52 -27.13
CA ILE A 222 3.23 -35.00 -25.79
C ILE A 222 3.02 -33.83 -24.83
N ALA A 223 3.83 -32.77 -24.96
CA ALA A 223 3.73 -31.58 -24.11
C ALA A 223 2.47 -30.74 -24.43
N SER A 224 2.07 -30.62 -25.70
CA SER A 224 0.85 -29.92 -26.08
C SER A 224 -0.40 -30.73 -25.69
N ALA A 225 -0.40 -32.04 -25.89
CA ALA A 225 -1.49 -32.93 -25.46
C ALA A 225 -1.66 -32.98 -23.93
N ALA A 226 -0.57 -33.03 -23.16
CA ALA A 226 -0.63 -33.01 -21.69
C ALA A 226 -1.13 -31.67 -21.12
N LYS A 227 -0.72 -30.54 -21.75
CA LYS A 227 -1.25 -29.21 -21.39
C LYS A 227 -2.74 -29.10 -21.71
N LEU A 228 -3.19 -29.57 -22.87
CA LEU A 228 -4.61 -29.62 -23.23
C LEU A 228 -5.44 -30.51 -22.30
N ALA A 229 -4.89 -31.65 -21.87
CA ALA A 229 -5.53 -32.54 -20.89
C ALA A 229 -5.69 -31.90 -19.49
N THR A 230 -4.83 -30.94 -19.14
CA THR A 230 -4.93 -30.19 -17.88
C THR A 230 -5.99 -29.09 -17.93
N ILE A 231 -6.33 -28.60 -19.13
CA ILE A 231 -7.36 -27.55 -19.34
C ILE A 231 -8.77 -28.09 -19.24
N GLN A 232 -8.98 -29.37 -19.56
CA GLN A 232 -10.28 -29.97 -19.27
C GLN A 232 -10.54 -29.73 -17.79
N PRO A 233 -11.62 -29.01 -17.44
CA PRO A 233 -11.97 -28.90 -16.05
C PRO A 233 -12.13 -30.34 -15.61
N LYS A 234 -11.28 -30.78 -14.68
CA LYS A 234 -11.72 -31.70 -13.64
C LYS A 234 -12.85 -30.95 -12.97
N ARG A 235 -14.03 -30.92 -13.62
CA ARG A 235 -15.27 -30.73 -12.92
C ARG A 235 -15.12 -31.75 -11.82
N HIS A 236 -15.05 -31.27 -10.60
CA HIS A 236 -15.57 -32.02 -9.48
C HIS A 236 -17.08 -32.12 -9.77
N VAL A 237 -17.45 -32.82 -10.86
CA VAL A 237 -18.57 -33.72 -10.77
C VAL A 237 -17.96 -34.70 -9.79
N ASP A 238 -18.31 -34.55 -8.52
CA ASP A 238 -18.28 -35.72 -7.69
C ASP A 238 -18.97 -36.78 -8.55
N GLU A 239 -18.21 -37.76 -9.03
CA GLU A 239 -18.73 -39.07 -9.42
C GLU A 239 -19.30 -39.76 -8.16
N THR A 240 -19.82 -39.02 -7.18
CA THR A 240 -20.96 -39.47 -6.40
C THR A 240 -22.02 -39.80 -7.43
N SER A 241 -22.11 -41.09 -7.72
CA SER A 241 -23.25 -41.79 -8.32
C SER A 241 -24.45 -40.87 -8.50
N VAL A 242 -24.96 -40.75 -9.73
CA VAL A 242 -26.29 -40.20 -9.99
C VAL A 242 -27.19 -40.65 -8.85
N PRO A 243 -27.65 -39.74 -7.98
CA PRO A 243 -28.40 -40.15 -6.81
C PRO A 243 -29.59 -41.00 -7.24
N ASP A 244 -29.82 -42.10 -6.54
CA ASP A 244 -30.95 -42.99 -6.86
C ASP A 244 -32.31 -42.28 -6.73
N LEU A 245 -32.34 -41.16 -5.99
CA LEU A 245 -33.42 -40.19 -5.93
C LEU A 245 -32.86 -38.78 -5.95
N GLU A 246 -33.45 -37.92 -6.79
CA GLU A 246 -33.11 -36.51 -6.83
C GLU A 246 -33.75 -35.78 -5.63
N TRP A 247 -33.04 -34.79 -5.08
CA TRP A 247 -33.41 -34.13 -3.80
C TRP A 247 -34.79 -33.44 -3.81
N TRP A 248 -35.28 -33.02 -4.97
CA TRP A 248 -36.61 -32.44 -5.16
C TRP A 248 -37.74 -33.49 -5.12
N ASP A 249 -37.48 -34.73 -5.53
CA ASP A 249 -38.47 -35.82 -5.57
C ASP A 249 -38.59 -36.50 -4.21
N ALA A 250 -37.52 -36.47 -3.41
CA ALA A 250 -37.53 -36.95 -2.02
C ALA A 250 -38.63 -36.31 -1.16
N TYR A 251 -39.03 -35.06 -1.47
CA TYR A 251 -40.12 -34.36 -0.77
C TYR A 251 -41.51 -34.68 -1.33
N ILE A 252 -41.63 -35.43 -2.43
CA ILE A 252 -42.91 -35.76 -3.07
C ILE A 252 -43.28 -37.23 -2.82
N LEU A 253 -42.26 -38.07 -2.62
CA LEU A 253 -42.40 -39.50 -2.39
C LEU A 253 -42.80 -39.82 -0.94
N LYS A 254 -43.39 -41.00 -0.72
CA LYS A 254 -43.72 -41.53 0.62
C LYS A 254 -42.46 -41.92 1.40
N ASP A 255 -42.54 -41.78 2.73
CA ASP A 255 -41.46 -42.16 3.65
C ASP A 255 -41.09 -43.66 3.48
N GLY A 256 -39.85 -43.93 3.05
CA GLY A 256 -39.32 -45.29 2.87
C GLY A 256 -38.93 -45.67 1.44
N ILE A 257 -39.19 -44.82 0.45
CA ILE A 257 -38.73 -45.02 -0.95
C ILE A 257 -37.32 -44.45 -1.06
N THR A 258 -36.34 -45.29 -1.43
CA THR A 258 -34.92 -44.92 -1.49
C THR A 258 -34.34 -44.88 -2.90
N ASN A 259 -35.06 -45.39 -3.89
CA ASN A 259 -34.69 -45.39 -5.31
C ASN A 259 -35.97 -45.37 -6.17
N TYR A 260 -35.87 -44.89 -7.42
CA TYR A 260 -36.99 -44.97 -8.36
C TYR A 260 -37.38 -46.41 -8.76
N GLY A 261 -36.54 -47.41 -8.44
CA GLY A 261 -36.66 -48.80 -8.90
C GLY A 261 -37.01 -49.86 -7.85
N ALA A 262 -37.24 -49.54 -6.57
CA ALA A 262 -37.59 -50.55 -5.54
C ALA A 262 -39.04 -51.04 -5.61
N SER A 263 -39.88 -50.45 -6.46
CA SER A 263 -41.26 -50.91 -6.67
C SER A 263 -41.38 -51.66 -8.00
N ASP A 264 -41.65 -52.97 -7.92
CA ASP A 264 -42.10 -53.81 -9.06
C ASP A 264 -43.50 -53.43 -9.57
N ASP A 265 -44.15 -52.45 -8.94
CA ASP A 265 -45.48 -51.95 -9.30
C ASP A 265 -45.37 -50.86 -10.38
N SER A 266 -46.00 -51.09 -11.53
CA SER A 266 -46.08 -50.16 -12.66
C SER A 266 -46.87 -48.87 -12.37
N ASP A 267 -47.45 -48.73 -11.18
CA ASP A 267 -48.32 -47.62 -10.79
C ASP A 267 -47.54 -46.54 -10.03
N VAL A 268 -47.03 -45.56 -10.78
CA VAL A 268 -46.28 -44.40 -10.26
C VAL A 268 -47.04 -43.63 -9.16
N GLY A 269 -48.38 -43.64 -9.20
CA GLY A 269 -49.23 -42.97 -8.21
C GLY A 269 -49.13 -43.54 -6.79
N LYS A 270 -48.74 -44.81 -6.63
CA LYS A 270 -48.61 -45.43 -5.29
C LYS A 270 -47.38 -44.93 -4.53
N LEU A 271 -46.37 -44.45 -5.26
CA LEU A 271 -45.10 -43.94 -4.71
C LEU A 271 -45.24 -42.49 -4.22
N ILE A 272 -46.16 -41.74 -4.81
CA ILE A 272 -46.36 -40.32 -4.54
C ILE A 272 -47.21 -40.13 -3.29
N ASN A 273 -46.82 -39.20 -2.44
CA ASN A 273 -47.61 -38.78 -1.30
C ASN A 273 -48.67 -37.76 -1.76
N GLU A 274 -49.84 -38.26 -2.17
CA GLU A 274 -50.97 -37.43 -2.62
C GLU A 274 -51.42 -36.38 -1.59
N SER A 275 -51.10 -36.57 -0.30
CA SER A 275 -51.45 -35.61 0.75
C SER A 275 -50.70 -34.27 0.68
N TRP A 276 -49.55 -34.24 -0.01
CA TRP A 276 -48.72 -33.04 -0.14
C TRP A 276 -48.99 -32.25 -1.43
N ILE A 277 -49.62 -32.86 -2.43
CA ILE A 277 -49.96 -32.22 -3.69
C ILE A 277 -51.38 -31.68 -3.58
N THR A 278 -51.53 -30.36 -3.57
CA THR A 278 -52.82 -29.68 -3.49
C THR A 278 -52.99 -28.70 -4.65
N ASP A 279 -54.21 -28.26 -4.94
CA ASP A 279 -54.50 -27.23 -5.95
C ASP A 279 -54.01 -25.82 -5.54
N LEU A 280 -53.35 -25.69 -4.39
CA LEU A 280 -52.84 -24.42 -3.88
C LEU A 280 -51.53 -24.04 -4.59
N ILE A 281 -51.54 -22.90 -5.26
CA ILE A 281 -50.38 -22.35 -5.97
C ILE A 281 -49.66 -21.34 -5.06
N GLU A 282 -48.43 -21.67 -4.65
CA GLU A 282 -47.56 -20.72 -3.96
C GLU A 282 -46.98 -19.71 -4.95
N HIS A 283 -47.15 -18.41 -4.65
CA HIS A 283 -46.47 -17.36 -5.40
C HIS A 283 -45.12 -17.09 -4.72
N PRO A 284 -43.98 -17.28 -5.41
CA PRO A 284 -42.67 -17.12 -4.79
C PRO A 284 -42.46 -15.68 -4.29
N ILE A 285 -41.67 -15.56 -3.22
CA ILE A 285 -41.37 -14.27 -2.60
C ILE A 285 -40.73 -13.34 -3.63
N LYS A 286 -41.31 -12.15 -3.81
CA LYS A 286 -40.77 -11.11 -4.70
C LYS A 286 -39.50 -10.51 -4.10
N ILE A 287 -38.35 -10.97 -4.55
CA ILE A 287 -37.04 -10.42 -4.18
C ILE A 287 -36.77 -9.15 -5.00
N ARG A 288 -36.25 -8.09 -4.36
CA ARG A 288 -35.85 -6.85 -5.06
C ARG A 288 -34.69 -7.11 -6.01
N ALA A 289 -34.64 -6.39 -7.13
CA ALA A 289 -33.54 -6.60 -8.07
C ALA A 289 -32.21 -6.19 -7.40
N PRO A 290 -31.11 -6.96 -7.55
CA PRO A 290 -29.82 -6.62 -6.95
C PRO A 290 -29.24 -5.26 -7.41
N THR A 291 -29.83 -4.64 -8.43
CA THR A 291 -29.42 -3.35 -9.02
C THR A 291 -30.30 -2.19 -8.58
N ASP A 292 -31.39 -2.44 -7.87
CA ASP A 292 -32.29 -1.38 -7.44
C ASP A 292 -31.55 -0.43 -6.51
N LEU A 293 -31.51 0.85 -6.91
CA LEU A 293 -30.87 1.89 -6.12
C LEU A 293 -31.72 2.17 -4.88
N ASN A 294 -31.08 2.26 -3.71
CA ASN A 294 -31.76 2.66 -2.46
C ASN A 294 -32.45 4.02 -2.58
N LYS A 295 -31.97 4.90 -3.47
CA LYS A 295 -32.58 6.19 -3.79
C LYS A 295 -32.81 6.28 -5.30
N PRO A 296 -33.99 6.73 -5.76
CA PRO A 296 -34.22 6.94 -7.18
C PRO A 296 -33.19 7.94 -7.75
N PRO A 297 -32.75 7.75 -9.01
CA PRO A 297 -31.76 8.63 -9.61
C PRO A 297 -32.31 10.06 -9.71
N GLU A 298 -31.56 11.03 -9.19
CA GLU A 298 -31.90 12.45 -9.32
C GLU A 298 -31.69 12.90 -10.77
N ILE A 299 -32.79 13.22 -11.46
CA ILE A 299 -32.73 13.74 -12.82
C ILE A 299 -32.22 15.19 -12.77
N PRO A 300 -31.04 15.51 -13.34
CA PRO A 300 -30.51 16.87 -13.30
C PRO A 300 -31.40 17.80 -14.13
N LEU A 301 -31.88 18.89 -13.52
CA LEU A 301 -32.69 19.89 -14.20
C LEU A 301 -31.81 20.75 -15.11
N LEU A 302 -32.01 20.63 -16.42
CA LEU A 302 -31.28 21.38 -17.43
C LEU A 302 -32.11 22.59 -17.87
N LEU A 303 -31.60 23.79 -17.57
CA LEU A 303 -32.24 25.03 -18.01
C LEU A 303 -31.90 25.39 -19.46
N THR A 304 -32.88 25.92 -20.18
CA THR A 304 -32.66 26.49 -21.52
C THR A 304 -31.76 27.72 -21.44
N LYS A 305 -31.17 28.14 -22.58
CA LYS A 305 -30.35 29.37 -22.62
C LYS A 305 -31.17 30.61 -22.22
N LYS A 306 -32.47 30.66 -22.57
CA LYS A 306 -33.37 31.76 -22.23
C LYS A 306 -33.65 31.82 -20.73
N GLU A 307 -33.96 30.69 -20.11
CA GLU A 307 -34.14 30.59 -18.65
C GLU A 307 -32.86 30.95 -17.89
N ARG A 308 -31.69 30.44 -18.31
CA ARG A 308 -30.41 30.82 -17.70
C ARG A 308 -30.16 32.32 -17.76
N LYS A 309 -30.52 32.97 -18.87
CA LYS A 309 -30.42 34.43 -19.02
C LYS A 309 -31.41 35.15 -18.09
N LYS A 310 -32.64 34.64 -17.97
CA LYS A 310 -33.68 35.19 -17.07
C LYS A 310 -33.25 35.09 -15.60
N LEU A 311 -32.83 33.92 -15.16
CA LEU A 311 -32.36 33.67 -13.79
C LEU A 311 -31.14 34.54 -13.46
N ARG A 312 -30.15 34.62 -14.37
CA ARG A 312 -28.99 35.52 -14.19
C ARG A 312 -29.40 36.98 -14.07
N ARG A 313 -30.41 37.44 -14.84
CA ARG A 313 -30.90 38.82 -14.77
C ARG A 313 -31.61 39.08 -13.44
N GLN A 314 -32.47 38.18 -13.00
CA GLN A 314 -33.18 38.29 -11.72
C GLN A 314 -32.19 38.31 -10.54
N ASN A 315 -31.26 37.36 -10.45
CA ASN A 315 -30.27 37.33 -9.37
C ASN A 315 -29.37 38.59 -9.35
N ARG A 316 -29.09 39.18 -10.53
CA ARG A 316 -28.35 40.45 -10.62
C ARG A 316 -29.17 41.64 -10.16
N GLN A 317 -30.45 41.68 -10.51
CA GLN A 317 -31.38 42.72 -10.09
C GLN A 317 -31.59 42.66 -8.57
N GLU A 318 -31.79 41.48 -8.02
CA GLU A 318 -31.93 41.24 -6.58
C GLU A 318 -30.67 41.63 -5.82
N ALA A 319 -29.49 41.16 -6.23
CA ALA A 319 -28.22 41.54 -5.59
C ALA A 319 -27.92 43.05 -5.68
N GLN A 320 -28.37 43.71 -6.75
CA GLN A 320 -28.24 45.17 -6.88
C GLN A 320 -29.24 45.91 -5.98
N LYS A 321 -30.48 45.41 -5.86
CA LYS A 321 -31.51 45.96 -4.98
C LYS A 321 -31.10 45.81 -3.51
N GLU A 322 -30.61 44.63 -3.12
CA GLU A 322 -30.08 44.37 -1.78
C GLU A 322 -28.91 45.31 -1.44
N ARG A 323 -27.97 45.52 -2.37
CA ARG A 323 -26.88 46.50 -2.17
C ARG A 323 -27.42 47.92 -2.01
N GLN A 324 -28.40 48.34 -2.81
CA GLN A 324 -29.02 49.66 -2.68
C GLN A 324 -29.74 49.82 -1.34
N GLU A 325 -30.44 48.79 -0.88
CA GLU A 325 -31.10 48.76 0.43
C GLU A 325 -30.08 48.85 1.57
N ARG A 326 -28.95 48.13 1.50
CA ARG A 326 -27.85 48.26 2.48
C ARG A 326 -27.27 49.67 2.53
N VAL A 327 -27.10 50.32 1.38
CA VAL A 327 -26.65 51.72 1.31
C VAL A 327 -27.70 52.66 1.87
N ARG A 328 -28.99 52.45 1.58
CA ARG A 328 -30.11 53.24 2.12
C ARG A 328 -30.21 53.12 3.65
N LEU A 329 -29.92 51.95 4.19
CA LEU A 329 -29.85 51.70 5.63
C LEU A 329 -28.55 52.22 6.28
N GLY A 330 -27.58 52.70 5.49
CA GLY A 330 -26.30 53.19 5.98
C GLY A 330 -25.29 52.12 6.40
N LEU A 331 -25.57 50.84 6.13
CA LEU A 331 -24.66 49.71 6.44
C LEU A 331 -23.44 49.69 5.51
N GLU A 332 -23.60 50.12 4.26
CA GLU A 332 -22.52 50.27 3.27
C GLU A 332 -22.44 51.72 2.79
N LYS A 333 -21.23 52.28 2.68
CA LYS A 333 -21.05 53.61 2.08
C LYS A 333 -21.35 53.55 0.56
N PRO A 334 -21.93 54.61 -0.03
CA PRO A 334 -22.10 54.69 -1.47
C PRO A 334 -20.77 54.43 -2.21
N PRO A 335 -20.76 53.61 -3.28
CA PRO A 335 -19.53 53.32 -4.00
C PRO A 335 -18.98 54.57 -4.69
N GLU A 336 -17.68 54.82 -4.53
CA GLU A 336 -17.00 55.94 -5.18
C GLU A 336 -17.08 55.88 -6.72
N PRO A 337 -17.11 57.04 -7.41
CA PRO A 337 -17.11 57.09 -8.86
C PRO A 337 -15.84 56.43 -9.42
N LYS A 338 -16.01 55.66 -10.51
CA LYS A 338 -14.91 54.94 -11.15
C LYS A 338 -14.08 55.89 -12.01
N VAL A 339 -12.99 56.41 -11.47
CA VAL A 339 -12.06 57.25 -12.22
C VAL A 339 -11.11 56.36 -13.05
N LYS A 340 -10.79 56.77 -14.28
CA LYS A 340 -9.74 56.13 -15.11
C LYS A 340 -8.77 57.24 -15.51
N LEU A 341 -7.52 56.90 -15.84
CA LEU A 341 -6.56 57.88 -16.37
C LEU A 341 -7.13 58.64 -17.58
N ALA A 342 -7.83 57.93 -18.48
CA ALA A 342 -8.53 58.54 -19.63
C ALA A 342 -9.69 59.49 -19.24
N ASN A 343 -10.33 59.27 -18.08
CA ASN A 343 -11.45 60.08 -17.61
C ASN A 343 -11.04 61.13 -16.57
N LEU A 344 -9.74 61.22 -16.25
CA LEU A 344 -9.21 61.98 -15.12
C LEU A 344 -9.52 63.47 -15.26
N MET A 345 -9.20 64.06 -16.42
CA MET A 345 -9.46 65.47 -16.73
C MET A 345 -10.97 65.81 -16.74
N ARG A 346 -11.83 64.85 -17.10
CA ARG A 346 -13.27 65.06 -17.15
C ARG A 346 -13.94 64.98 -15.77
N VAL A 347 -13.40 64.17 -14.86
CA VAL A 347 -14.01 63.89 -13.55
C VAL A 347 -13.41 64.77 -12.44
N LEU A 348 -12.10 65.04 -12.50
CA LEU A 348 -11.36 65.80 -11.49
C LEU A 348 -10.62 67.00 -12.12
N GLY A 349 -11.20 67.62 -13.15
CA GLY A 349 -10.53 68.66 -13.94
C GLY A 349 -10.03 69.86 -13.13
N SER A 350 -10.83 70.35 -12.17
CA SER A 350 -10.44 71.46 -11.28
C SER A 350 -9.27 71.11 -10.36
N GLU A 351 -9.30 69.92 -9.77
CA GLU A 351 -8.24 69.43 -8.86
C GLU A 351 -6.98 69.00 -9.63
N ALA A 352 -7.14 68.48 -10.84
CA ALA A 352 -6.04 68.00 -11.67
C ALA A 352 -5.25 69.14 -12.32
N VAL A 353 -5.86 70.33 -12.48
CA VAL A 353 -5.15 71.55 -12.89
C VAL A 353 -4.28 72.11 -11.77
N GLN A 354 -4.70 71.95 -10.50
CA GLN A 354 -3.91 72.39 -9.34
C GLN A 354 -2.71 71.48 -9.10
N ASP A 355 -2.92 70.16 -8.97
CA ASP A 355 -1.86 69.18 -8.70
C ASP A 355 -1.99 67.93 -9.59
N PRO A 356 -1.43 67.92 -10.82
CA PRO A 356 -1.62 66.82 -11.76
C PRO A 356 -1.05 65.49 -11.24
N SER A 357 0.12 65.52 -10.59
CA SER A 357 0.80 64.34 -10.06
C SER A 357 0.03 63.69 -8.90
N LYS A 358 -0.59 64.49 -8.02
CA LYS A 358 -1.36 64.00 -6.87
C LYS A 358 -2.64 63.31 -7.31
N VAL A 359 -3.35 63.91 -8.27
CA VAL A 359 -4.57 63.32 -8.83
C VAL A 359 -4.25 62.07 -9.64
N GLU A 360 -3.14 62.05 -10.39
CA GLU A 360 -2.69 60.84 -11.09
C GLU A 360 -2.37 59.71 -10.10
N ALA A 361 -1.62 59.99 -9.03
CA ALA A 361 -1.29 59.03 -7.99
C ALA A 361 -2.55 58.48 -7.29
N TYR A 362 -3.53 59.34 -7.00
CA TYR A 362 -4.82 58.95 -6.44
C TYR A 362 -5.59 58.00 -7.37
N VAL A 363 -5.69 58.33 -8.67
CA VAL A 363 -6.38 57.50 -9.66
C VAL A 363 -5.65 56.17 -9.88
N ARG A 364 -4.30 56.17 -9.92
CA ARG A 364 -3.49 54.94 -9.97
C ARG A 364 -3.73 54.06 -8.73
N LYS A 365 -3.75 54.65 -7.52
CA LYS A 365 -4.07 53.95 -6.27
C LYS A 365 -5.49 53.36 -6.29
N GLN A 366 -6.48 54.10 -6.81
CA GLN A 366 -7.85 53.60 -6.95
C GLN A 366 -7.96 52.49 -8.00
N MET A 367 -7.20 52.56 -9.10
CA MET A 367 -7.09 51.51 -10.11
C MET A 367 -6.42 50.25 -9.55
N GLU A 368 -5.32 50.41 -8.83
CA GLU A 368 -4.60 49.34 -8.17
C GLU A 368 -5.46 48.68 -7.08
N SER A 369 -6.14 49.47 -6.25
CA SER A 369 -7.10 48.97 -5.25
C SER A 369 -8.19 48.12 -5.90
N ARG A 370 -8.76 48.55 -7.04
CA ARG A 370 -9.73 47.75 -7.80
C ARG A 370 -9.14 46.47 -8.36
N LYS A 371 -7.91 46.53 -8.91
CA LYS A 371 -7.20 45.37 -9.42
C LYS A 371 -6.93 44.37 -8.28
N LYS A 372 -6.41 44.86 -7.15
CA LYS A 372 -6.14 44.10 -5.94
C LYS A 372 -7.41 43.49 -5.36
N ALA A 373 -8.52 44.22 -5.29
CA ALA A 373 -9.81 43.69 -4.84
C ALA A 373 -10.34 42.58 -5.76
N HIS A 374 -10.19 42.74 -7.07
CA HIS A 374 -10.55 41.70 -8.04
C HIS A 374 -9.65 40.46 -7.91
N GLU A 375 -8.34 40.64 -7.81
CA GLU A 375 -7.38 39.55 -7.61
C GLU A 375 -7.58 38.85 -6.27
N ALA A 376 -7.83 39.59 -5.19
CA ALA A 376 -8.15 39.05 -3.88
C ALA A 376 -9.47 38.26 -3.89
N ALA A 377 -10.51 38.77 -4.58
CA ALA A 377 -11.76 38.04 -4.75
C ALA A 377 -11.61 36.78 -5.63
N ASN A 378 -10.68 36.77 -6.57
CA ASN A 378 -10.37 35.58 -7.36
C ASN A 378 -9.52 34.59 -6.57
N ALA A 379 -8.59 35.08 -5.75
CA ALA A 379 -7.77 34.28 -4.86
C ALA A 379 -8.63 33.61 -3.79
N SER A 380 -9.61 34.31 -3.21
CA SER A 380 -10.55 33.73 -2.22
C SER A 380 -11.49 32.70 -2.83
N ARG A 381 -11.91 32.88 -4.10
CA ARG A 381 -12.70 31.87 -4.84
C ARG A 381 -11.85 30.70 -5.34
N LYS A 382 -10.55 30.89 -5.50
CA LYS A 382 -9.64 29.85 -6.01
C LYS A 382 -9.56 28.75 -4.98
N LEU A 383 -9.99 27.57 -5.40
CA LEU A 383 -9.97 26.38 -4.58
C LEU A 383 -8.55 26.09 -4.10
N THR A 384 -8.38 25.75 -2.82
CA THR A 384 -7.07 25.36 -2.31
C THR A 384 -6.58 24.09 -3.02
N LYS A 385 -5.27 23.85 -3.06
CA LYS A 385 -4.71 22.66 -3.72
C LYS A 385 -5.32 21.37 -3.17
N GLU A 386 -5.57 21.33 -1.86
CA GLU A 386 -6.20 20.20 -1.16
C GLU A 386 -7.66 20.02 -1.54
N GLN A 387 -8.45 21.09 -1.53
CA GLN A 387 -9.84 21.05 -1.97
C GLN A 387 -9.95 20.65 -3.46
N ALA A 388 -9.03 21.10 -4.31
CA ALA A 388 -8.96 20.69 -5.72
C ALA A 388 -8.61 19.21 -5.87
N ARG A 389 -7.68 18.70 -5.04
CA ARG A 389 -7.37 17.27 -4.96
C ARG A 389 -8.61 16.48 -4.51
N PHE A 390 -9.31 16.91 -3.48
CA PHE A 390 -10.52 16.25 -2.99
C PHE A 390 -11.63 16.24 -4.05
N LYS A 391 -11.88 17.36 -4.74
CA LYS A 391 -12.84 17.39 -5.88
C LYS A 391 -12.42 16.45 -7.01
N ARG A 392 -11.12 16.34 -7.30
CA ARG A 392 -10.61 15.38 -8.30
C ARG A 392 -10.80 13.94 -7.87
N ILE A 393 -10.50 13.62 -6.61
CA ILE A 393 -10.70 12.29 -6.01
C ILE A 393 -12.19 11.94 -6.05
N ARG A 394 -13.08 12.83 -5.59
CA ARG A 394 -14.54 12.62 -5.64
C ARG A 394 -15.08 12.40 -7.06
N LYS A 395 -14.46 13.04 -8.07
CA LYS A 395 -14.83 12.83 -9.48
C LYS A 395 -14.40 11.46 -10.02
N ILE A 396 -13.27 10.93 -9.54
CA ILE A 396 -12.70 9.65 -9.99
C ILE A 396 -13.26 8.48 -9.19
N ARG A 397 -13.44 8.65 -7.88
CA ARG A 397 -14.02 7.68 -6.96
C ARG A 397 -15.51 7.57 -7.27
N GLU A 398 -15.85 6.61 -8.12
CA GLU A 398 -17.23 6.30 -8.44
C GLU A 398 -17.83 5.43 -7.34
N ASP A 399 -19.14 5.59 -7.12
CA ASP A 399 -19.86 4.70 -6.23
C ASP A 399 -20.01 3.34 -6.92
N THR A 400 -19.33 2.34 -6.38
CA THR A 400 -19.29 0.97 -6.90
C THR A 400 -20.16 0.03 -6.05
N SER A 401 -21.01 0.59 -5.18
CA SER A 401 -21.87 -0.17 -4.27
C SER A 401 -22.95 -0.97 -4.98
N VAL A 402 -23.44 -0.47 -6.12
CA VAL A 402 -24.58 -1.06 -6.85
C VAL A 402 -24.12 -2.14 -7.81
N ARG A 403 -23.12 -1.83 -8.64
CA ARG A 403 -22.48 -2.76 -9.57
C ARG A 403 -21.01 -2.42 -9.67
N THR A 404 -20.20 -3.46 -9.71
CA THR A 404 -18.77 -3.38 -9.96
C THR A 404 -18.51 -3.80 -11.39
N HIS A 405 -17.85 -2.96 -12.20
CA HIS A 405 -17.38 -3.39 -13.50
C HIS A 405 -16.02 -4.05 -13.34
N VAL A 406 -15.86 -5.21 -13.96
CA VAL A 406 -14.64 -6.02 -13.90
C VAL A 406 -14.12 -6.23 -15.32
N ALA A 407 -12.81 -6.09 -15.49
CA ALA A 407 -12.14 -6.37 -16.74
C ALA A 407 -10.94 -7.28 -16.47
N VAL A 408 -10.82 -8.33 -17.27
CA VAL A 408 -9.73 -9.31 -17.21
C VAL A 408 -8.89 -9.16 -18.46
N TYR A 409 -7.65 -8.77 -18.26
CA TYR A 409 -6.66 -8.67 -19.33
C TYR A 409 -5.66 -9.80 -19.20
N ARG A 410 -5.24 -10.32 -20.35
CA ARG A 410 -4.12 -11.25 -20.46
C ARG A 410 -2.99 -10.56 -21.19
N VAL A 411 -1.80 -10.63 -20.61
CA VAL A 411 -0.56 -10.05 -21.12
C VAL A 411 0.46 -11.17 -21.30
N ARG A 412 1.12 -11.22 -22.45
CA ARG A 412 2.15 -12.25 -22.72
C ARG A 412 3.37 -12.05 -21.85
N ASP A 413 3.97 -10.86 -21.89
CA ASP A 413 5.12 -10.51 -21.04
C ASP A 413 4.86 -9.29 -20.16
N LEU A 414 4.99 -9.48 -18.85
CA LEU A 414 4.92 -8.43 -17.83
C LEU A 414 6.23 -8.32 -17.02
N THR A 415 7.34 -8.86 -17.54
CA THR A 415 8.66 -8.81 -16.89
C THR A 415 9.22 -7.39 -16.84
N ASN A 416 8.80 -6.50 -17.75
CA ASN A 416 9.24 -5.11 -17.76
C ASN A 416 8.70 -4.32 -16.54
N PRO A 417 9.57 -3.82 -15.64
CA PRO A 417 9.15 -3.04 -14.47
C PRO A 417 8.36 -1.78 -14.83
N ALA A 418 8.63 -1.16 -15.99
CA ALA A 418 7.91 0.03 -16.43
C ALA A 418 6.44 -0.29 -16.77
N HIS A 419 6.18 -1.45 -17.38
CA HIS A 419 4.81 -1.89 -17.70
C HIS A 419 4.06 -2.22 -16.41
N ARG A 420 4.68 -3.02 -15.52
CA ARG A 420 4.13 -3.32 -14.19
C ARG A 420 3.82 -2.04 -13.40
N PHE A 421 4.76 -1.09 -13.33
CA PHE A 421 4.56 0.17 -12.64
C PHE A 421 3.40 0.98 -13.23
N LYS A 422 3.27 1.04 -14.56
CA LYS A 422 2.15 1.71 -15.22
C LYS A 422 0.81 1.05 -14.86
N VAL A 423 0.72 -0.27 -14.92
CA VAL A 423 -0.48 -1.03 -14.57
C VAL A 423 -0.89 -0.77 -13.12
N GLU A 424 0.03 -1.01 -12.17
CA GLU A 424 -0.21 -0.88 -10.74
C GLU A 424 -0.53 0.56 -10.32
N THR A 425 0.28 1.52 -10.77
CA THR A 425 0.13 2.93 -10.39
C THR A 425 -1.14 3.55 -10.98
N ASN A 426 -1.50 3.23 -12.23
CA ASN A 426 -2.73 3.78 -12.81
C ASN A 426 -3.97 3.16 -12.18
N ALA A 427 -3.96 1.87 -11.84
CA ALA A 427 -5.05 1.25 -11.10
C ALA A 427 -5.26 1.93 -9.74
N ASN A 428 -4.17 2.13 -8.98
CA ASN A 428 -4.21 2.82 -7.69
C ASN A 428 -4.67 4.29 -7.81
N GLN A 429 -4.17 5.03 -8.81
CA GLN A 429 -4.59 6.42 -9.06
C GLN A 429 -6.07 6.54 -9.47
N LEU A 430 -6.61 5.51 -10.12
CA LEU A 430 -8.02 5.44 -10.49
C LEU A 430 -8.91 4.88 -9.36
N PHE A 431 -8.34 4.53 -8.20
CA PHE A 431 -9.06 3.87 -7.10
C PHE A 431 -9.75 2.56 -7.52
N MET A 432 -9.10 1.83 -8.43
CA MET A 432 -9.51 0.51 -8.86
C MET A 432 -8.86 -0.55 -7.97
N THR A 433 -9.52 -1.69 -7.83
CA THR A 433 -9.06 -2.84 -7.06
C THR A 433 -8.77 -3.99 -8.01
N GLY A 434 -8.02 -5.01 -7.57
CA GLY A 434 -7.73 -6.14 -8.44
C GLY A 434 -6.48 -6.93 -8.08
N LEU A 435 -6.08 -7.81 -8.99
CA LEU A 435 -4.90 -8.65 -8.84
C LEU A 435 -4.18 -8.77 -10.19
N VAL A 436 -2.86 -8.62 -10.14
CA VAL A 436 -1.95 -8.97 -11.22
C VAL A 436 -1.26 -10.27 -10.83
N ALA A 437 -1.64 -11.37 -11.46
CA ALA A 437 -0.99 -12.66 -11.33
C ALA A 437 0.03 -12.80 -12.46
N MET A 438 1.31 -12.88 -12.09
CA MET A 438 2.39 -13.12 -13.03
C MET A 438 2.76 -14.60 -13.04
N HIS A 439 2.78 -15.21 -14.21
CA HIS A 439 3.22 -16.59 -14.44
C HIS A 439 4.05 -16.63 -15.73
N SER A 440 4.93 -17.61 -15.91
CA SER A 440 5.81 -17.71 -17.08
C SER A 440 5.04 -17.76 -18.40
N ASP A 441 3.92 -18.47 -18.40
CA ASP A 441 3.18 -18.79 -19.62
C ASP A 441 1.96 -17.87 -19.82
N CYS A 442 1.47 -17.21 -18.76
CA CYS A 442 0.27 -16.36 -18.84
C CYS A 442 0.24 -15.31 -17.71
N ASN A 443 0.35 -14.03 -18.02
CA ASN A 443 0.14 -12.97 -17.03
C ASN A 443 -1.31 -12.48 -17.09
N VAL A 444 -2.00 -12.49 -15.96
CA VAL A 444 -3.40 -12.10 -15.85
C VAL A 444 -3.51 -10.84 -14.99
N VAL A 445 -4.19 -9.82 -15.52
CA VAL A 445 -4.46 -8.56 -14.84
C VAL A 445 -5.98 -8.41 -14.70
N ILE A 446 -6.47 -8.56 -13.47
CA ILE A 446 -7.88 -8.33 -13.14
C ILE A 446 -8.01 -6.97 -12.50
N VAL A 447 -8.98 -6.19 -13.01
CA VAL A 447 -9.26 -4.86 -12.49
C VAL A 447 -10.74 -4.67 -12.28
N GLU A 448 -11.12 -4.24 -11.10
CA GLU A 448 -12.47 -3.95 -10.65
C GLU A 448 -12.62 -2.46 -10.36
N GLY A 449 -13.72 -1.86 -10.80
CA GLY A 449 -13.95 -0.44 -10.60
C GLY A 449 -15.24 0.05 -11.24
N GLY A 450 -15.39 1.37 -11.27
CA GLY A 450 -16.50 2.05 -11.94
C GLY A 450 -16.31 2.13 -13.47
N PRO A 451 -17.39 2.37 -14.23
CA PRO A 451 -17.33 2.38 -15.69
C PRO A 451 -16.40 3.46 -16.27
N LYS A 452 -16.25 4.63 -15.64
CA LYS A 452 -15.30 5.65 -16.13
C LYS A 452 -13.86 5.27 -15.84
N GLN A 453 -13.62 4.60 -14.72
CA GLN A 453 -12.31 4.06 -14.35
C GLN A 453 -11.91 2.98 -15.36
N GLN A 454 -12.83 2.05 -15.66
CA GLN A 454 -12.63 0.99 -16.66
C GLN A 454 -12.33 1.55 -18.06
N ARG A 455 -13.08 2.53 -18.55
CA ARG A 455 -12.79 3.17 -19.86
C ARG A 455 -11.37 3.75 -19.94
N ARG A 456 -10.89 4.38 -18.86
CA ARG A 456 -9.52 4.93 -18.80
C ARG A 456 -8.47 3.83 -18.74
N PHE A 457 -8.73 2.78 -17.98
CA PHE A 457 -7.81 1.66 -17.81
C PHE A 457 -7.73 0.78 -19.07
N LYS A 458 -8.87 0.50 -19.73
CA LYS A 458 -8.93 -0.17 -21.03
C LYS A 458 -8.10 0.57 -22.09
N ARG A 459 -8.22 1.91 -22.14
CA ARG A 459 -7.39 2.73 -23.03
C ARG A 459 -5.90 2.69 -22.66
N LEU A 460 -5.57 2.57 -21.38
CA LEU A 460 -4.19 2.38 -20.93
C LEU A 460 -3.64 1.05 -21.45
N MET A 461 -4.34 -0.05 -21.17
CA MET A 461 -3.90 -1.41 -21.49
C MET A 461 -3.83 -1.66 -22.99
N LEU A 462 -4.83 -1.26 -23.77
CA LEU A 462 -4.90 -1.64 -25.19
C LEU A 462 -4.20 -0.65 -26.14
N HIS A 463 -4.06 0.62 -25.76
CA HIS A 463 -3.58 1.66 -26.69
C HIS A 463 -2.37 2.48 -26.22
N ARG A 464 -2.24 2.75 -24.91
CA ARG A 464 -1.19 3.66 -24.42
C ARG A 464 0.09 2.92 -24.01
N ILE A 465 -0.03 1.70 -23.50
CA ILE A 465 1.13 0.87 -23.19
C ILE A 465 1.54 0.17 -24.49
N LYS A 466 2.79 0.40 -24.89
CA LYS A 466 3.39 -0.27 -26.03
C LYS A 466 4.09 -1.51 -25.50
N TRP A 467 3.39 -2.64 -25.54
CA TRP A 467 3.86 -3.88 -24.91
C TRP A 467 5.11 -4.49 -25.56
N LEU A 468 5.34 -4.21 -26.85
CA LEU A 468 6.51 -4.67 -27.60
C LEU A 468 7.80 -3.87 -27.31
N GLU A 469 7.71 -2.76 -26.57
CA GLU A 469 8.91 -1.99 -26.20
C GLU A 469 9.64 -2.65 -25.03
N ASN A 470 10.91 -2.99 -25.25
CA ASN A 470 11.80 -3.52 -24.22
C ASN A 470 12.25 -2.42 -23.25
N LYS A 471 12.97 -2.80 -22.17
CA LYS A 471 13.47 -1.87 -21.13
C LYS A 471 14.28 -0.68 -21.68
N ARG A 472 14.82 -0.79 -22.90
CA ARG A 472 15.60 0.24 -23.61
C ARG A 472 14.78 1.06 -24.62
N GLY A 473 13.48 0.81 -24.75
CA GLY A 473 12.61 1.45 -25.75
C GLY A 473 12.81 0.95 -27.19
N VAL A 474 13.57 -0.14 -27.35
CA VAL A 474 13.73 -0.83 -28.64
C VAL A 474 12.57 -1.81 -28.80
N VAL A 475 11.94 -1.80 -29.96
CA VAL A 475 10.87 -2.74 -30.32
C VAL A 475 11.51 -4.08 -30.62
N ASP A 476 11.07 -5.14 -29.95
CA ASP A 476 11.60 -6.48 -30.21
C ASP A 476 11.01 -7.03 -31.51
N SER A 477 11.80 -7.12 -32.57
CA SER A 477 11.35 -7.53 -33.91
C SER A 477 10.84 -8.97 -33.95
N GLU A 478 11.34 -9.84 -33.07
CA GLU A 478 10.92 -11.25 -32.96
C GLU A 478 9.50 -11.38 -32.40
N VAL A 479 9.15 -10.53 -31.42
CA VAL A 479 7.81 -10.52 -30.78
C VAL A 479 6.80 -9.74 -31.63
N ALA A 480 7.26 -8.78 -32.44
CA ALA A 480 6.44 -8.02 -33.36
C ALA A 480 5.86 -8.85 -34.53
N ASN A 481 6.50 -9.99 -34.87
CA ASN A 481 6.05 -10.92 -35.90
C ASN A 481 4.99 -11.91 -35.41
N SER A 482 4.62 -11.90 -34.12
CA SER A 482 3.55 -12.77 -33.63
C SER A 482 2.18 -12.26 -34.07
N ILE A 483 1.36 -13.18 -34.57
CA ILE A 483 -0.01 -12.93 -35.07
C ILE A 483 -0.92 -12.39 -33.96
N HIS A 484 -0.61 -12.73 -32.70
CA HIS A 484 -1.46 -12.41 -31.55
C HIS A 484 -1.06 -11.12 -30.84
N ALA A 485 -2.08 -10.34 -30.47
CA ALA A 485 -1.87 -9.09 -29.74
C ALA A 485 -1.19 -9.34 -28.37
N PRO A 486 -0.18 -8.53 -27.99
CA PRO A 486 0.60 -8.75 -26.77
C PRO A 486 -0.21 -8.54 -25.47
N CYS A 487 -1.30 -7.78 -25.54
CA CYS A 487 -2.29 -7.61 -24.49
C CYS A 487 -3.68 -7.77 -25.08
N THR A 488 -4.47 -8.66 -24.49
CA THR A 488 -5.83 -8.99 -24.93
C THR A 488 -6.82 -8.80 -23.79
N LEU A 489 -8.00 -8.26 -24.10
CA LEU A 489 -9.12 -8.21 -23.16
C LEU A 489 -9.85 -9.56 -23.26
N VAL A 490 -9.72 -10.38 -22.22
CA VAL A 490 -10.33 -11.72 -22.18
C VAL A 490 -11.81 -11.61 -21.85
N TRP A 491 -12.15 -10.78 -20.86
CA TRP A 491 -13.52 -10.60 -20.42
C TRP A 491 -13.76 -9.21 -19.85
N GLU A 492 -14.95 -8.68 -20.09
CA GLU A 492 -15.44 -7.44 -19.53
C GLU A 492 -16.90 -7.65 -19.11
N GLY A 493 -17.21 -7.39 -17.84
CA GLY A 493 -18.54 -7.64 -17.31
C GLY A 493 -18.84 -6.88 -16.03
N THR A 494 -19.98 -7.18 -15.43
CA THR A 494 -20.42 -6.59 -14.17
C THR A 494 -20.63 -7.67 -13.12
N VAL A 495 -20.12 -7.42 -11.92
CA VAL A 495 -20.27 -8.28 -10.74
C VAL A 495 -20.99 -7.49 -9.64
N LYS A 496 -21.66 -8.21 -8.74
CA LYS A 496 -22.42 -7.62 -7.63
C LYS A 496 -21.50 -6.86 -6.66
N GLN A 497 -20.38 -7.45 -6.24
CA GLN A 497 -19.45 -6.89 -5.27
C GLN A 497 -18.00 -7.01 -5.74
N ARG A 498 -17.10 -6.23 -5.14
CA ARG A 498 -15.66 -6.30 -5.37
C ARG A 498 -15.06 -7.50 -4.64
N ALA A 499 -14.27 -8.31 -5.32
CA ALA A 499 -13.54 -9.43 -4.71
C ALA A 499 -12.20 -8.97 -4.09
N PHE A 500 -11.65 -7.84 -4.56
CA PHE A 500 -10.36 -7.33 -4.12
C PHE A 500 -10.48 -6.01 -3.36
N GLU A 501 -9.69 -5.85 -2.29
CA GLU A 501 -9.66 -4.62 -1.49
C GLU A 501 -8.74 -3.56 -2.07
N ASN A 502 -7.59 -3.98 -2.61
CA ASN A 502 -6.54 -3.16 -3.18
C ASN A 502 -5.96 -3.86 -4.42
N MET A 503 -5.26 -3.11 -5.27
CA MET A 503 -4.50 -3.71 -6.36
C MET A 503 -3.25 -4.42 -5.80
N GLN A 504 -3.14 -5.72 -6.01
CA GLN A 504 -1.98 -6.52 -5.60
C GLN A 504 -1.23 -7.07 -6.81
N VAL A 505 0.09 -7.21 -6.71
CA VAL A 505 0.90 -7.90 -7.72
C VAL A 505 1.54 -9.12 -7.07
N LYS A 506 1.23 -10.32 -7.59
CA LYS A 506 1.76 -11.59 -7.08
C LYS A 506 2.43 -12.37 -8.21
N VAL A 507 3.62 -12.86 -7.92
CA VAL A 507 4.35 -13.76 -8.81
C VAL A 507 3.99 -15.18 -8.41
N CYS A 508 3.51 -15.95 -9.36
CA CYS A 508 3.02 -17.31 -9.20
C CYS A 508 3.98 -18.25 -9.94
N PRO A 509 4.78 -19.07 -9.24
CA PRO A 509 5.68 -20.03 -9.89
C PRO A 509 4.95 -21.18 -10.57
N THR A 510 3.78 -21.57 -10.05
CA THR A 510 2.96 -22.67 -10.56
C THR A 510 1.54 -22.21 -10.83
N GLU A 511 0.89 -22.87 -11.78
CA GLU A 511 -0.50 -22.60 -12.18
C GLU A 511 -1.49 -22.91 -11.07
N LEU A 512 -1.25 -23.98 -10.31
CA LEU A 512 -2.06 -24.34 -9.15
C LEU A 512 -2.02 -23.25 -8.07
N PHE A 513 -0.85 -22.66 -7.81
CA PHE A 513 -0.72 -21.56 -6.87
C PHE A 513 -1.44 -20.31 -7.36
N ALA A 514 -1.37 -20.00 -8.67
CA ALA A 514 -2.15 -18.92 -9.25
C ALA A 514 -3.65 -19.16 -9.06
N ARG A 515 -4.14 -20.36 -9.40
CA ARG A 515 -5.54 -20.74 -9.25
C ARG A 515 -6.02 -20.67 -7.80
N GLU A 516 -5.22 -21.13 -6.84
CA GLU A 516 -5.51 -21.01 -5.41
C GLU A 516 -5.64 -19.56 -4.94
N LEU A 517 -4.82 -18.64 -5.47
CA LEU A 517 -4.94 -17.21 -5.15
C LEU A 517 -6.28 -16.63 -5.61
N PHE A 518 -6.79 -17.07 -6.76
CA PHE A 518 -8.10 -16.69 -7.26
C PHE A 518 -9.25 -17.39 -6.53
N ARG A 519 -9.06 -18.67 -6.17
CA ARG A 519 -10.02 -19.45 -5.37
C ARG A 519 -10.25 -18.85 -3.98
N LYS A 520 -9.20 -18.33 -3.33
CA LYS A 520 -9.32 -17.59 -2.05
C LYS A 520 -10.25 -16.37 -2.11
N ARG A 521 -10.63 -15.93 -3.31
CA ARG A 521 -11.49 -14.77 -3.58
C ARG A 521 -12.73 -15.14 -4.41
N ASP A 522 -13.02 -16.44 -4.55
CA ASP A 522 -14.13 -17.00 -5.32
C ASP A 522 -14.18 -16.57 -6.80
N VAL A 523 -13.01 -16.30 -7.39
CA VAL A 523 -12.86 -15.82 -8.78
C VAL A 523 -11.94 -16.71 -9.62
N GLU A 524 -11.90 -18.01 -9.33
CA GLU A 524 -11.08 -19.00 -10.06
C GLU A 524 -11.37 -19.06 -11.57
N HIS A 525 -12.62 -18.83 -11.96
CA HIS A 525 -13.07 -18.81 -13.35
C HIS A 525 -12.35 -17.76 -14.22
N TYR A 526 -11.89 -16.64 -13.66
CA TYR A 526 -11.11 -15.66 -14.42
C TYR A 526 -9.73 -16.18 -14.82
N TRP A 527 -9.09 -16.94 -13.93
CA TRP A 527 -7.83 -17.60 -14.23
C TRP A 527 -8.02 -18.70 -15.25
N ASP A 528 -9.00 -19.58 -15.03
CA ASP A 528 -9.25 -20.73 -15.90
C ASP A 528 -9.55 -20.26 -17.34
N MET A 529 -10.34 -19.20 -17.52
CA MET A 529 -10.63 -18.61 -18.82
C MET A 529 -9.39 -17.99 -19.50
N ALA A 530 -8.60 -17.20 -18.76
CA ALA A 530 -7.40 -16.56 -19.31
C ALA A 530 -6.29 -17.57 -19.63
N TYR A 531 -6.14 -18.59 -18.77
CA TYR A 531 -5.18 -19.67 -18.93
C TYR A 531 -5.56 -20.59 -20.11
N SER A 532 -6.83 -21.01 -20.20
CA SER A 532 -7.31 -21.82 -21.33
C SER A 532 -7.10 -21.11 -22.67
N GLY A 533 -7.40 -19.81 -22.73
CA GLY A 533 -7.13 -19.00 -23.92
C GLY A 533 -5.64 -18.88 -24.24
N ALA A 534 -4.76 -18.75 -23.24
CA ALA A 534 -3.31 -18.71 -23.44
C ALA A 534 -2.77 -20.03 -24.01
N VAL A 535 -3.24 -21.17 -23.49
CA VAL A 535 -2.77 -22.46 -23.99
C VAL A 535 -3.29 -22.72 -25.40
N MET A 536 -4.56 -22.41 -25.70
CA MET A 536 -5.10 -22.55 -27.06
C MET A 536 -4.30 -21.75 -28.09
N GLU A 537 -3.89 -20.51 -27.76
CA GLU A 537 -3.01 -19.73 -28.64
C GLU A 537 -1.62 -20.36 -28.76
N SER A 538 -1.04 -20.85 -27.66
CA SER A 538 0.28 -21.49 -27.71
C SER A 538 0.30 -22.78 -28.52
N VAL A 539 -0.84 -23.49 -28.60
CA VAL A 539 -1.00 -24.68 -29.43
C VAL A 539 -1.23 -24.27 -30.89
N GLY A 540 -2.01 -23.23 -31.16
CA GLY A 540 -2.17 -22.67 -32.50
C GLY A 540 -0.83 -22.24 -33.11
N ASP A 541 -0.01 -21.51 -32.34
CA ASP A 541 1.35 -21.09 -32.72
C ASP A 541 2.33 -22.28 -32.96
N ALA A 542 1.97 -23.51 -32.58
CA ALA A 542 2.81 -24.71 -32.75
C ALA A 542 2.38 -25.64 -33.90
N VAL A 543 1.19 -25.40 -34.47
CA VAL A 543 0.62 -26.20 -35.58
C VAL A 543 0.86 -25.50 -36.92
N ASP A 544 1.04 -24.17 -36.92
CA ASP A 544 1.57 -23.38 -38.03
C ASP A 544 3.11 -23.27 -37.95
#